data_AF-A0A916QPM1-F1
#
_entry.id   AF-A0A916QPM1-F1
#
_cell.length_a   1.000
_cell.length_b   1.000
_cell.length_c   1.000
_cell.angle_alpha   90.00
_cell.angle_beta   90.00
_cell.angle_gamma   90.00
#
_symmetry.space_group_name_H-M   'P 1'
#
loop_
_entity.id
_entity.type
_entity.pdbx_description
1 polymer ?
#
loop_
_entity_poly.entity_id
_entity_poly.type
_entity_poly.pdbx_seq_one_letter_code
_entity_poly.pdbx_strand_id
1 'polypeptide(L)' 'MVQGNIWIPIAVVVVGFVAAVTIGSIAWYNSKRPPGWEDAQRPDYVPKVNDDKDS' A
#
# COMPACT_ATOMS: atom_id res chain seq x y z
N MET A 1 -17.46 -2.60 -32.88
CA MET A 1 -17.96 -1.66 -31.86
C MET A 1 -18.07 -2.42 -30.55
N VAL A 2 -17.25 -2.11 -29.54
CA VAL A 2 -17.29 -2.83 -28.25
C VAL A 2 -18.45 -2.27 -27.44
N GLN A 3 -19.65 -2.82 -27.66
CA GLN A 3 -20.78 -2.63 -26.76
C GLN A 3 -20.61 -3.61 -25.59
N GLY A 4 -19.64 -3.33 -24.71
CA GLY A 4 -19.29 -4.19 -23.58
C GLY A 4 -19.16 -3.38 -22.31
N ASN A 5 -19.53 -3.97 -21.17
CA ASN A 5 -19.60 -3.32 -19.86
C ASN A 5 -18.22 -2.83 -19.37
N ILE A 6 -17.79 -1.65 -19.81
CA ILE A 6 -16.50 -1.03 -19.48
C ILE A 6 -16.32 -0.73 -17.98
N TRP A 7 -17.42 -0.76 -17.22
CA TRP A 7 -17.41 -0.53 -15.78
C TRP A 7 -16.63 -1.61 -15.02
N ILE A 8 -16.67 -2.87 -15.48
CA ILE A 8 -15.94 -3.98 -14.84
C ILE A 8 -14.42 -3.78 -14.89
N PRO A 9 -13.78 -3.59 -16.08
CA PRO A 9 -12.33 -3.41 -16.13
C PRO A 9 -11.89 -2.12 -15.41
N ILE A 10 -12.67 -1.03 -15.49
CA ILE A 10 -12.38 0.20 -14.75
C ILE A 10 -12.38 -0.05 -13.23
N ALA A 11 -13.40 -0.76 -12.73
CA ALA A 11 -13.47 -1.09 -11.30
C ALA A 11 -12.27 -1.92 -10.84
N VAL A 12 -11.85 -2.93 -11.63
CA VAL A 12 -10.68 -3.75 -11.32
C VAL A 12 -9.39 -2.90 -11.26
N VAL A 13 -9.20 -1.99 -12.22
CA VAL A 13 -8.03 -1.09 -12.22
C VAL A 13 -8.02 -0.18 -11.01
N VAL A 14 -9.16 0.41 -10.65
CA VAL A 14 -9.26 1.30 -9.48
C VAL A 14 -8.99 0.53 -8.19
N VAL A 15 -9.63 -0.62 -7.99
CA VAL A 15 -9.43 -1.43 -6.78
C VAL A 15 -7.99 -1.95 -6.70
N GLY A 16 -7.43 -2.42 -7.82
CA GLY A 16 -6.04 -2.87 -7.89
C GLY A 16 -5.04 -1.75 -7.59
N PHE A 17 -5.29 -0.56 -8.12
CA PHE A 17 -4.46 0.62 -7.83
C PHE A 17 -4.53 1.00 -6.36
N VAL A 18 -5.73 1.06 -5.78
CA VAL A 18 -5.92 1.36 -4.35
C VAL A 18 -5.19 0.33 -3.49
N ALA A 19 -5.34 -0.96 -3.78
CA ALA A 19 -4.62 -2.01 -3.05
C ALA A 19 -3.09 -1.85 -3.16
N ALA A 20 -2.59 -1.54 -4.37
CA ALA A 20 -1.16 -1.34 -4.61
C ALA A 20 -0.59 -0.14 -3.83
N VAL A 21 -1.26 1.01 -3.85
CA VAL A 21 -0.79 2.20 -3.11
C VAL A 21 -0.87 2.00 -1.60
N THR A 22 -1.91 1.32 -1.10
CA THR A 22 -2.04 1.03 0.33
C THR A 22 -0.92 0.10 0.80
N ILE A 23 -0.71 -1.03 0.11
CA ILE A 23 0.34 -2.00 0.48
C ILE A 23 1.73 -1.38 0.33
N GLY A 24 1.99 -0.67 -0.78
CA GLY A 24 3.27 0.00 -1.01
C GLY A 24 3.59 1.06 0.05
N SER A 25 2.60 1.83 0.48
CA SER A 25 2.75 2.81 1.57
C SER A 25 3.10 2.13 2.88
N ILE A 26 2.36 1.07 3.25
CA ILE A 26 2.62 0.31 4.48
C ILE A 26 4.04 -0.28 4.45
N ALA A 27 4.45 -0.88 3.33
CA ALA A 27 5.79 -1.43 3.18
C ALA A 27 6.88 -0.36 3.28
N TRP A 28 6.69 0.80 2.66
CA TRP A 28 7.65 1.90 2.73
C TRP A 28 7.82 2.45 4.15
N TYR A 29 6.71 2.63 4.88
CA TYR A 29 6.73 3.10 6.27
C TYR A 29 7.30 2.08 7.28
N ASN A 30 7.29 0.78 6.95
CA ASN A 30 7.95 -0.26 7.73
C ASN A 30 9.39 -0.56 7.25
N SER A 31 9.83 0.02 6.13
CA SER A 31 11.20 -0.13 5.60
C SER A 31 12.21 0.71 6.42
N LYS A 32 13.51 0.47 6.17
CA LYS A 32 14.58 1.30 6.73
C LYS A 32 14.40 2.75 6.27
N ARG A 33 14.43 3.67 7.23
CA ARG A 33 14.33 5.10 6.98
C ARG A 33 15.59 5.57 6.23
N PRO A 34 15.46 6.49 5.25
CA PRO A 34 16.62 7.08 4.60
C PRO A 34 17.43 7.94 5.59
N PRO A 35 18.72 8.22 5.29
CA PRO A 35 19.54 9.09 6.13
C PRO A 35 18.90 10.47 6.33
N GLY A 36 18.89 11.01 7.56
CA GLY A 36 18.26 12.30 7.88
C GLY A 36 16.76 12.23 8.24
N TRP A 37 16.19 11.01 8.34
CA TRP A 37 14.81 10.75 8.79
C TRP A 37 14.78 10.05 10.16
N GLU A 38 15.82 10.21 10.98
CA GLU A 38 15.90 9.60 12.31
C GLU A 38 14.71 10.03 13.20
N ASP A 39 14.35 11.31 13.17
CA ASP A 39 13.25 11.89 13.96
C ASP A 39 11.86 11.75 13.32
N ALA A 40 11.79 11.23 12.09
CA ALA A 40 10.53 11.07 11.38
C ALA A 40 9.69 9.96 12.01
N GLN A 41 8.59 10.34 12.66
CA GLN A 41 7.64 9.40 13.22
C GLN A 41 6.78 8.78 12.12
N ARG A 42 6.56 7.47 12.25
CA ARG A 42 5.65 6.74 11.38
C ARG A 42 4.21 7.18 11.70
N PRO A 43 3.35 7.45 10.72
CA PRO A 43 1.97 7.85 11.00
C PRO A 43 1.19 6.77 11.77
N ASP A 44 0.30 7.19 12.69
CA ASP A 44 -0.44 6.30 13.59
C ASP A 44 -1.39 5.33 12.86
N TYR A 45 -1.89 5.72 11.69
CA TYR A 45 -2.82 4.91 10.88
C TYR A 45 -2.14 3.78 10.11
N VAL A 46 -0.81 3.78 10.03
CA VAL A 46 -0.09 2.69 9.37
C VAL A 46 -0.04 1.51 10.35
N PRO A 47 -0.38 0.27 9.99
CA PRO A 47 -0.14 -0.88 10.85
C PRO A 47 1.36 -1.20 10.92
N LYS A 48 1.88 -1.51 12.12
CA LYS A 48 3.26 -1.97 12.27
C LYS A 48 3.29 -3.43 11.81
N VAL A 49 4.09 -3.71 10.79
CA VAL A 49 4.30 -5.07 10.31
C VAL A 49 5.51 -5.59 11.08
N ASN A 50 5.30 -6.30 12.18
CA ASN A 50 6.35 -7.11 12.78
C ASN A 50 6.43 -8.41 11.98
N ASP A 51 7.64 -8.85 11.61
CA ASP A 51 7.90 -10.18 11.06
C ASP A 51 7.83 -11.28 12.14
N ASP A 52 7.05 -11.07 13.20
CA ASP A 52 6.73 -12.08 14.21
C ASP A 52 5.70 -13.07 13.62
N LYS A 53 6.07 -13.74 12.53
CA LYS A 53 5.68 -15.13 12.32
C LYS A 53 6.53 -15.95 13.27
N ASP A 54 6.21 -15.88 14.56
CA ASP A 54 6.65 -16.92 15.47
C ASP A 54 5.99 -18.24 15.01
N SER A 55 6.76 -19.31 15.11
CA SER A 55 6.64 -20.58 14.39
C SER A 55 5.29 -21.31 14.46
#